data_AF-A0A562VEZ9-F1
#
_entry.id   AF-A0A562VEZ9-F1
#
_cell.length_a   1.000
_cell.length_b   1.000
_cell.length_c   1.000
_cell.angle_alpha   90.00
_cell.angle_beta   90.00
_cell.angle_gamma   90.00
#
_symmetry.space_group_name_H-M   'P 1'
#
loop_
_entity.id
_entity.type
_entity.pdbx_description
1 polymer ?
#
loop_
_entity_poly.entity_id
_entity_poly.type
_entity_poly.pdbx_seq_one_letter_code
_entity_poly.pdbx_strand_id
1 'polypeptide(L)'
;MKARELNKAIAAHGVWKVRLHEAITSGTSEYRPESVALDTACEFGKWFYAIPVAERPAELWGKVQRLHALFHKEAGRILEFALEGNPEEALALMTDLGGVFVSTSIELSNTLYAWKQQVLEETDRVALVPACETA
;
A
#
# COMPACT_ATOMS: atom_id res chain seq x y z
N MET A 1 -4.67 15.97 -5.33
CA MET A 1 -3.20 16.07 -5.43
C MET A 1 -2.57 14.72 -5.10
N LYS A 2 -1.62 14.22 -5.92
CA LYS A 2 -1.02 12.87 -5.79
C LYS A 2 -0.38 12.63 -4.41
N ALA A 3 0.33 13.62 -3.86
CA ALA A 3 0.93 13.54 -2.53
C ALA A 3 -0.09 13.24 -1.40
N ARG A 4 -1.34 13.71 -1.54
CA ARG A 4 -2.42 13.43 -0.58
C ARG A 4 -2.83 11.96 -0.62
N GLU A 5 -2.96 11.36 -1.79
CA GLU A 5 -3.33 9.94 -1.91
C GLU A 5 -2.19 9.03 -1.42
N LEU A 6 -0.94 9.41 -1.68
CA LEU A 6 0.23 8.71 -1.15
C LEU A 6 0.28 8.75 0.39
N ASN A 7 -0.02 9.89 1.00
CA ASN A 7 -0.14 10.00 2.46
C ASN A 7 -1.21 9.06 3.03
N LYS A 8 -2.39 9.04 2.41
CA LYS A 8 -3.47 8.13 2.83
C LYS A 8 -3.07 6.67 2.70
N ALA A 9 -2.39 6.31 1.62
CA ALA A 9 -1.92 4.95 1.38
C ALA A 9 -0.92 4.48 2.45
N ILE A 10 0.03 5.34 2.81
CA ILE A 10 1.00 5.07 3.89
C ILE A 10 0.27 4.87 5.23
N ALA A 11 -0.69 5.74 5.56
CA ALA A 11 -1.47 5.60 6.79
C ALA A 11 -2.35 4.34 6.80
N ALA A 12 -2.99 4.01 5.67
CA ALA A 12 -3.87 2.86 5.54
C ALA A 12 -3.13 1.53 5.75
N HIS A 13 -1.86 1.42 5.37
CA HIS A 13 -1.06 0.21 5.64
C HIS A 13 -0.86 -0.03 7.14
N GLY A 14 -0.68 1.02 7.94
CA GLY A 14 -0.63 0.91 9.40
C GLY A 14 -1.96 0.39 9.97
N VAL A 15 -3.08 0.93 9.49
CA VAL A 15 -4.43 0.49 9.88
C VAL A 15 -4.68 -0.98 9.53
N TRP A 16 -4.22 -1.44 8.37
CA TRP A 16 -4.38 -2.85 7.98
C TRP A 16 -3.67 -3.82 8.91
N LYS A 17 -2.50 -3.47 9.45
CA LYS A 17 -1.83 -4.31 10.46
C LYS A 17 -2.67 -4.43 11.73
N VAL A 18 -3.27 -3.34 12.19
CA VAL A 18 -4.16 -3.35 13.36
C VAL A 18 -5.36 -4.26 13.11
N ARG A 19 -6.02 -4.12 11.94
CA ARG A 19 -7.16 -4.96 11.56
C ARG A 19 -6.83 -6.45 11.48
N LEU A 20 -5.67 -6.79 10.92
CA LEU A 20 -5.22 -8.19 10.87
C LEU A 20 -4.97 -8.73 12.27
N HIS A 21 -4.32 -7.97 13.14
CA HIS A 21 -4.13 -8.36 14.54
C HIS A 21 -5.48 -8.56 15.27
N GLU A 22 -6.43 -7.63 15.10
CA GLU A 22 -7.78 -7.75 15.67
C GLU A 22 -8.48 -9.04 15.18
N ALA A 23 -8.37 -9.36 13.89
CA ALA A 23 -8.91 -10.59 13.33
C ALA A 23 -8.23 -11.84 13.91
N ILE A 24 -6.90 -11.83 14.07
CA ILE A 24 -6.14 -12.91 14.70
C ILE A 24 -6.62 -13.13 16.15
N THR A 25 -6.81 -12.05 16.91
CA THR A 25 -7.21 -12.16 18.32
C THR A 25 -8.67 -12.54 18.52
N SER A 26 -9.56 -12.08 17.64
CA SER A 26 -11.01 -12.29 17.79
C SER A 26 -11.54 -13.50 17.01
N GLY A 27 -10.78 -13.99 16.03
CA GLY A 27 -11.23 -14.99 15.06
C GLY A 27 -12.33 -14.46 14.12
N THR A 28 -12.53 -13.14 14.05
CA THR A 28 -13.64 -12.52 13.28
C THR A 28 -13.17 -11.31 12.49
N SER A 29 -13.85 -11.00 11.38
CA SER A 29 -13.57 -9.82 10.57
C SER A 29 -14.80 -9.42 9.76
N GLU A 30 -14.96 -8.13 9.51
CA GLU A 30 -15.93 -7.61 8.52
C GLU A 30 -15.46 -7.82 7.07
N TYR A 31 -14.17 -8.13 6.88
CA TYR A 31 -13.56 -8.35 5.57
C TYR A 31 -13.47 -9.84 5.24
N ARG A 32 -13.57 -10.15 3.95
CA ARG A 32 -13.35 -11.50 3.43
C ARG A 32 -11.90 -11.65 2.91
N PRO A 33 -11.19 -12.75 3.21
CA PRO A 33 -9.81 -12.99 2.75
C PRO A 33 -9.62 -12.74 1.25
N GLU A 34 -10.52 -13.24 0.42
CA GLU A 34 -10.49 -13.10 -1.04
C GLU A 34 -10.65 -11.64 -1.50
N SER A 35 -11.38 -10.83 -0.74
CA SER A 35 -11.53 -9.39 -1.01
C SER A 35 -10.29 -8.61 -0.57
N VAL A 36 -9.66 -9.01 0.54
CA VAL A 36 -8.40 -8.41 1.01
C VAL A 36 -7.25 -8.75 0.08
N ALA A 37 -7.24 -9.93 -0.53
CA ALA A 37 -6.24 -10.35 -1.49
C ALA A 37 -6.28 -9.57 -2.82
N LEU A 38 -7.38 -8.88 -3.12
CA LEU A 38 -7.56 -8.11 -4.35
C LEU A 38 -7.03 -6.69 -4.18
N ASP A 39 -5.83 -6.43 -4.68
CA ASP A 39 -5.17 -5.13 -4.56
C ASP A 39 -5.94 -3.99 -5.25
N THR A 40 -6.69 -4.29 -6.31
CA THR A 40 -7.54 -3.30 -6.99
C THR A 40 -8.78 -2.88 -6.18
N ALA A 41 -9.14 -3.60 -5.11
CA ALA A 41 -10.36 -3.35 -4.35
C ALA A 41 -10.20 -2.24 -3.30
N CYS A 42 -8.98 -1.96 -2.84
CA CYS A 42 -8.73 -0.93 -1.84
C CYS A 42 -8.75 0.47 -2.46
N GLU A 43 -8.99 1.51 -1.64
CA GLU A 43 -9.05 2.90 -2.13
C GLU A 43 -7.76 3.34 -2.82
N PHE A 44 -6.61 2.91 -2.29
CA PHE A 44 -5.32 3.16 -2.94
C PHE A 44 -5.21 2.44 -4.28
N GLY A 45 -5.61 1.17 -4.38
CA GLY A 45 -5.61 0.41 -5.63
C GLY A 45 -6.49 1.06 -6.69
N LYS A 46 -7.73 1.41 -6.35
CA LYS A 46 -8.66 2.12 -7.25
C LYS A 46 -8.03 3.41 -7.79
N TRP A 47 -7.43 4.21 -6.92
CA TRP A 47 -6.74 5.42 -7.33
C TRP A 47 -5.49 5.13 -8.17
N PHE A 48 -4.64 4.21 -7.72
CA PHE A 48 -3.37 3.86 -8.34
C PHE A 48 -3.60 3.45 -9.79
N TYR A 49 -4.47 2.45 -10.02
CA TYR A 49 -4.75 1.94 -11.36
C TYR A 49 -5.46 2.95 -12.28
N ALA A 50 -6.13 3.96 -11.72
CA ALA A 50 -6.76 5.03 -12.49
C ALA A 50 -5.79 6.11 -12.98
N ILE A 51 -4.51 6.10 -12.55
CA ILE A 51 -3.52 7.09 -13.00
C ILE A 51 -3.22 6.91 -14.50
N PRO A 52 -3.39 7.97 -15.33
CA PRO A 52 -3.07 7.93 -16.75
C PRO A 52 -1.61 7.55 -16.99
N VAL A 53 -1.32 6.81 -18.06
CA VAL A 53 0.03 6.32 -18.37
C VAL A 53 1.07 7.45 -18.41
N ALA A 54 0.71 8.60 -18.98
CA ALA A 54 1.57 9.78 -19.07
C ALA A 54 1.94 10.39 -17.71
N GLU A 55 1.21 10.05 -16.65
CA GLU A 55 1.37 10.60 -15.31
C GLU A 55 2.00 9.63 -14.30
N ARG A 56 2.35 8.43 -14.75
CA ARG A 56 2.94 7.37 -13.92
C ARG A 56 4.42 7.64 -13.70
N PRO A 57 4.95 7.45 -12.47
CA PRO A 57 6.38 7.56 -12.22
C PRO A 57 7.12 6.40 -12.91
N ALA A 58 8.03 6.71 -13.83
CA ALA A 58 8.72 5.70 -14.65
C ALA A 58 9.44 4.62 -13.81
N GLU A 59 10.18 5.04 -12.79
CA GLU A 59 11.02 4.15 -11.98
C GLU A 59 10.24 3.45 -10.85
N LEU A 60 9.22 4.10 -10.30
CA LEU A 60 8.54 3.62 -9.09
C LEU A 60 7.26 2.84 -9.39
N TRP A 61 6.61 3.07 -10.53
CA TRP A 61 5.29 2.50 -10.82
C TRP A 61 5.28 0.97 -10.73
N GLY A 62 6.17 0.31 -11.47
CA GLY A 62 6.21 -1.15 -11.50
C GLY A 62 6.57 -1.76 -10.14
N LYS A 63 7.39 -1.06 -9.36
CA LYS A 63 7.76 -1.49 -8.01
C LYS A 63 6.57 -1.39 -7.04
N VAL A 64 5.89 -0.25 -7.02
CA VAL A 64 4.68 -0.04 -6.19
C VAL A 64 3.60 -1.05 -6.56
N GLN A 65 3.36 -1.26 -7.85
CA GLN A 65 2.37 -2.23 -8.32
C GLN A 65 2.62 -3.64 -7.77
N ARG A 66 3.85 -4.15 -7.92
CA ARG A 66 4.20 -5.50 -7.46
C ARG A 66 4.13 -5.63 -5.94
N LEU A 67 4.67 -4.66 -5.20
CA LEU A 67 4.68 -4.68 -3.74
C LEU A 67 3.26 -4.56 -3.17
N HIS A 68 2.41 -3.74 -3.79
CA HIS A 68 1.02 -3.58 -3.37
C HIS A 68 0.20 -4.85 -3.58
N ALA A 69 0.34 -5.49 -4.75
CA ALA A 69 -0.30 -6.78 -5.02
C ALA A 69 0.15 -7.87 -4.04
N LEU A 70 1.46 -7.94 -3.78
CA LEU A 70 2.03 -8.91 -2.85
C LEU A 70 1.58 -8.66 -1.40
N PHE A 71 1.53 -7.40 -0.97
CA PHE A 71 1.03 -7.03 0.35
C PHE A 71 -0.41 -7.52 0.55
N HIS A 72 -1.29 -7.25 -0.41
CA HIS A 72 -2.68 -7.65 -0.33
C HIS A 72 -2.84 -9.17 -0.34
N LYS A 73 -2.10 -9.87 -1.18
CA LYS A 73 -2.09 -11.34 -1.20
C LYS A 73 -1.73 -11.93 0.16
N GLU A 74 -0.65 -11.45 0.79
CA GLU A 74 -0.23 -11.95 2.10
C GLU A 74 -1.19 -11.50 3.22
N ALA A 75 -1.76 -10.29 3.14
CA ALA A 75 -2.79 -9.84 4.08
C ALA A 75 -4.06 -10.72 4.01
N GLY A 76 -4.48 -11.10 2.81
CA GLY A 76 -5.59 -12.05 2.60
C GLY A 76 -5.28 -13.41 3.21
N ARG A 77 -4.06 -13.93 3.00
CA ARG A 77 -3.60 -15.18 3.61
C ARG A 77 -3.60 -15.13 5.14
N ILE A 78 -3.06 -14.08 5.75
CA ILE A 78 -3.07 -13.91 7.21
C ILE A 78 -4.51 -13.91 7.73
N LEU A 79 -5.41 -13.21 7.05
CA LEU A 79 -6.81 -13.16 7.43
C LEU A 79 -7.51 -14.52 7.30
N GLU A 80 -7.19 -15.30 6.27
CA GLU A 80 -7.70 -16.67 6.10
C GLU A 80 -7.34 -17.54 7.30
N PHE A 81 -6.06 -17.62 7.68
CA PHE A 81 -5.63 -18.38 8.86
C PHE A 81 -6.32 -17.90 10.15
N ALA A 82 -6.48 -16.58 10.31
CA ALA A 82 -7.16 -16.01 11.47
C ALA A 82 -8.63 -16.46 11.56
N LEU A 83 -9.35 -16.48 10.44
CA LEU A 83 -10.77 -16.84 10.39
C LEU A 83 -11.02 -18.36 10.41
N GLU A 84 -10.01 -19.16 10.04
CA GLU A 84 -10.05 -20.63 10.14
C GLU A 84 -9.74 -21.16 11.55
N GLY A 85 -9.43 -20.26 12.51
CA GLY A 85 -9.11 -20.65 13.88
C GLY A 85 -7.64 -21.06 14.07
N ASN A 86 -6.75 -20.58 13.20
CA ASN A 86 -5.29 -20.82 13.25
C ASN A 86 -4.53 -19.53 13.62
N PRO A 87 -4.72 -18.97 14.83
CA PRO A 87 -4.18 -17.66 15.20
C PRO A 87 -2.66 -17.66 15.36
N GLU A 88 -2.04 -18.79 15.70
CA GLU A 88 -0.58 -18.90 15.85
C GLU A 88 0.11 -18.77 14.49
N GLU A 89 -0.38 -19.47 13.47
CA GLU A 89 0.11 -19.39 12.10
C GLU A 89 -0.11 -18.00 11.49
N ALA A 90 -1.29 -17.41 11.72
CA ALA A 90 -1.59 -16.07 11.26
C ALA A 90 -0.65 -15.02 11.90
N LEU A 91 -0.40 -15.13 13.21
CA LEU A 91 0.51 -14.26 13.92
C LEU A 91 1.96 -14.44 13.45
N ALA A 92 2.39 -15.69 13.21
CA ALA A 92 3.72 -15.98 12.69
C ALA A 92 3.93 -15.33 11.32
N LEU A 93 2.98 -15.48 10.38
CA LEU A 93 3.03 -14.83 9.06
C LEU A 93 3.06 -13.30 9.18
N MET A 94 2.32 -12.73 10.13
CA MET A 94 2.24 -11.28 10.33
C MET A 94 3.52 -10.68 10.96
N THR A 95 4.25 -11.44 11.76
CA THR A 95 5.34 -10.92 12.62
C THR A 95 6.73 -11.46 12.29
N ASP A 96 6.85 -12.48 11.43
CA ASP A 96 8.14 -12.97 10.96
C ASP A 96 8.92 -11.87 10.23
N LEU A 97 10.04 -11.44 10.84
CA LEU A 97 10.92 -10.41 10.29
C LEU A 97 11.59 -10.83 8.97
N GLY A 98 11.75 -12.14 8.73
CA GLY A 98 12.19 -12.70 7.45
C GLY A 98 11.04 -12.98 6.48
N GLY A 99 9.80 -12.79 6.93
CA GLY A 99 8.59 -13.14 6.22
C GLY A 99 8.25 -12.17 5.08
N VAL A 100 7.50 -12.69 4.10
CA VAL A 100 7.09 -11.95 2.91
C VAL A 100 6.21 -10.76 3.28
N PHE A 101 5.28 -10.92 4.23
CA PHE A 101 4.38 -9.85 4.65
C PHE A 101 5.15 -8.66 5.26
N VAL A 102 6.04 -8.92 6.22
CA VAL A 102 6.79 -7.87 6.92
C VAL A 102 7.72 -7.13 5.95
N SER A 103 8.53 -7.87 5.19
CA SER A 103 9.46 -7.30 4.21
C SER A 103 8.73 -6.48 3.15
N THR A 104 7.65 -7.01 2.57
CA THR A 104 6.82 -6.30 1.57
C THR A 104 6.17 -5.06 2.17
N SER A 105 5.64 -5.13 3.40
CA SER A 105 4.99 -3.99 4.06
C SER A 105 5.96 -2.82 4.30
N ILE A 106 7.20 -3.14 4.72
CA ILE A 106 8.25 -2.13 4.92
C ILE A 106 8.67 -1.54 3.58
N GLU A 107 8.98 -2.39 2.59
CA GLU A 107 9.45 -1.94 1.29
C GLU A 107 8.41 -1.10 0.55
N LEU A 108 7.13 -1.49 0.62
CA LEU A 108 6.02 -0.73 0.04
C LEU A 108 5.90 0.65 0.69
N SER A 109 5.91 0.72 2.03
CA SER A 109 5.81 1.99 2.77
C SER A 109 6.93 2.95 2.40
N ASN A 110 8.18 2.45 2.33
CA ASN A 110 9.34 3.23 1.92
C ASN A 110 9.24 3.70 0.46
N THR A 111 8.76 2.83 -0.43
CA THR A 111 8.60 3.15 -1.86
C THR A 111 7.51 4.22 -2.06
N LEU A 112 6.39 4.13 -1.34
CA LEU A 112 5.34 5.16 -1.36
C LEU A 112 5.83 6.50 -0.79
N TYR A 113 6.65 6.46 0.26
CA TYR A 113 7.28 7.67 0.79
C TYR A 113 8.23 8.30 -0.22
N ALA A 114 9.09 7.52 -0.88
CA ALA A 114 9.97 8.01 -1.93
C ALA A 114 9.19 8.65 -3.09
N TRP A 115 8.11 8.00 -3.54
CA TRP A 115 7.24 8.57 -4.57
C TRP A 115 6.60 9.88 -4.11
N LYS A 116 6.17 9.96 -2.84
CA LYS A 116 5.62 11.20 -2.29
C LYS A 116 6.65 12.33 -2.34
N GLN A 117 7.91 12.09 -1.97
CA GLN A 117 8.95 13.11 -2.03
C GLN A 117 9.18 13.60 -3.47
N GLN A 118 9.27 12.68 -4.43
CA GLN A 118 9.38 13.04 -5.85
C GLN A 118 8.23 13.95 -6.30
N VAL A 119 6.99 13.64 -5.93
CA VAL A 119 5.82 14.47 -6.28
C VAL A 119 5.89 15.86 -5.64
N LEU A 120 6.37 15.97 -4.39
CA LEU A 120 6.51 17.26 -3.72
C LEU A 120 7.60 18.10 -4.39
N GLU A 121 8.75 17.51 -4.68
CA GLU A 121 9.86 18.17 -5.39
C GLU A 121 9.46 18.64 -6.80
N GLU A 122 8.70 17.83 -7.54
CA GLU A 122 8.14 18.20 -8.84
C GLU A 122 7.18 19.39 -8.72
N THR A 123 6.34 19.40 -7.68
CA THR A 123 5.38 20.48 -7.41
C THR A 123 6.09 21.80 -7.09
N ASP A 124 7.12 21.74 -6.24
CA ASP A 124 7.92 22.91 -5.86
C ASP A 124 8.74 23.46 -7.04
N ARG A 125 9.29 22.57 -7.87
CA ARG A 125 10.02 22.98 -9.09
C ARG A 125 9.12 23.73 -10.07
N VAL A 126 7.89 23.26 -10.29
CA VAL A 126 6.92 23.94 -11.16
C VAL A 126 6.53 25.31 -10.58
N ALA A 127 6.43 25.44 -9.26
CA ALA A 127 6.11 26.70 -8.60
C ALA A 127 7.24 27.75 -8.68
N LEU A 128 8.50 27.33 -8.88
CA LEU A 128 9.68 28.20 -8.98
C LEU A 128 10.00 28.67 -10.40
N VAL A 129 9.36 28.14 -11.44
CA VAL A 129 9.52 28.66 -12.81
C VAL A 129 8.62 29.89 -12.97
N PRO A 130 9.16 31.12 -13.07
CA PRO A 130 8.32 32.29 -13.31
C PRO A 130 7.64 32.16 -14.67
N ALA A 131 6.35 32.45 -14.73
CA ALA A 131 5.61 32.56 -15.98
C ALA A 131 6.03 33.83 -16.74
N CYS A 132 7.16 33.79 -17.45
CA CYS A 132 7.61 34.83 -18.39
C CYS A 132 8.86 34.29 -19.14
N GLU A 133 9.05 34.36 -20.46
CA GLU A 133 8.45 35.21 -21.49
C GLU A 133 8.31 34.43 -22.82
N THR A 134 7.11 34.42 -23.39
CA THR A 134 6.95 34.50 -24.85
C THR A 134 6.73 35.97 -25.18
N ALA A 135 7.78 36.61 -25.66
CA ALA A 135 7.72 37.90 -26.36
C ALA A 135 8.03 37.66 -27.84
#